data_AF-A0AAP6HEP8-F1
#
_entry.id   AF-A0AAP6HEP8-F1
#
_cell.length_a   1.000
_cell.length_b   1.000
_cell.length_c   1.000
_cell.angle_alpha   90.00
_cell.angle_beta   90.00
_cell.angle_gamma   90.00
#
_symmetry.space_group_name_H-M   'P 1'
#
loop_
_entity.id
_entity.type
_entity.pdbx_description
1 polymer ?
#
loop_
_entity_poly.entity_id
_entity_poly.type
_entity_poly.pdbx_seq_one_letter_code
_entity_poly.pdbx_strand_id
1 'polypeptide(L)'
;MVKSRARETTEAIERLFVSMRHLFYRGFFKPGGVSGESLRDLLMVIQPEIYGSMSSSKKVELDGLLYVLDRLPEGIEECAFIHLTSDEGFHKASFQPIVPKKRRRNCYRIDAHQMNIEVLLGRSEIYDILTHLTFFYIEADKIRNIGFDLENGGTPRRIWKAIEEVAKGEKKFTRKEKEVALIQLSAFLGRTFEETLDAYEKFGDEKNPDRLFKIIYNMGEVSLADWRQERAREIFFSAILQERVGHHFFGEKWANKVKEVLVNNNLHKRPLHIISANMHSVKNMLYANDALNIKNKGSVDYSLYESISNDANLRKKVSDYALSKGLIYIDDQSGSNIDVQIIDLKKFTSENTPFQGKAIGKEDVILVFDYAFGEQAFEIMDELLKPFKVGDEICFMPVRSISIMGKAGILEGKKGDIMIPTSHIFEGTADNYPFENALSLSDFQDDELKAFQGSMITVLGTSLQNKDILSFFMTTSWKAIGLEMEGAHYQKAIQVASKIRNHISPDLFVCYAYYASDNPLETGSTLSSGGLGLTGVKPTYLITLRILEKILN
;
A
#
# COMPACT_ATOMS: atom_id res chain seq x y z
N MET A 1 -25.02 -21.59 -19.79
CA MET A 1 -23.59 -21.22 -19.65
C MET A 1 -23.23 -21.31 -18.19
N VAL A 2 -22.32 -22.21 -17.81
CA VAL A 2 -21.80 -22.29 -16.44
C VAL A 2 -21.07 -20.98 -16.16
N LYS A 3 -21.45 -20.23 -15.12
CA LYS A 3 -20.70 -19.03 -14.70
C LYS A 3 -19.31 -19.50 -14.28
N SER A 4 -18.26 -18.92 -14.86
CA SER A 4 -16.89 -19.16 -14.42
C SER A 4 -16.70 -18.52 -13.05
N ARG A 5 -15.96 -19.19 -12.15
CA ARG A 5 -15.61 -18.72 -10.81
C ARG A 5 -14.93 -17.34 -10.82
N ALA A 6 -14.11 -17.07 -11.84
CA ALA A 6 -13.48 -15.76 -12.03
C ALA A 6 -14.52 -14.66 -12.33
N ARG A 7 -15.58 -14.96 -13.07
CA ARG A 7 -16.68 -14.01 -13.35
C ARG A 7 -17.49 -13.72 -12.09
N GLU A 8 -17.78 -14.73 -11.28
CA GLU A 8 -18.44 -14.54 -9.98
C GLU A 8 -17.59 -13.70 -9.03
N THR A 9 -16.27 -13.94 -9.01
CA THR A 9 -15.31 -13.15 -8.22
C THR A 9 -15.31 -11.69 -8.68
N THR A 10 -15.22 -11.44 -10.00
CA THR A 10 -15.24 -10.09 -10.57
C THR A 10 -16.53 -9.35 -10.20
N GLU A 11 -17.69 -10.00 -10.35
CA GLU A 11 -19.00 -9.45 -10.00
C GLU A 11 -19.10 -9.16 -8.49
N ALA A 12 -18.54 -10.03 -7.65
CA ALA A 12 -18.52 -9.83 -6.21
C ALA A 12 -17.61 -8.68 -5.78
N ILE A 13 -16.43 -8.53 -6.40
CA ILE A 13 -15.51 -7.39 -6.19
C ILE A 13 -16.23 -6.08 -6.53
N GLU A 14 -16.83 -5.98 -7.72
CA GLU A 14 -17.55 -4.78 -8.14
C GLU A 14 -18.68 -4.41 -7.16
N ARG A 15 -19.50 -5.40 -6.78
CA ARG A 15 -20.58 -5.21 -5.79
C ARG A 15 -20.06 -4.80 -4.43
N LEU A 16 -18.90 -5.33 -4.00
CA LEU A 16 -18.28 -4.99 -2.74
C LEU A 16 -17.90 -3.51 -2.72
N PHE A 17 -17.22 -3.02 -3.76
CA PHE A 17 -16.84 -1.61 -3.89
C PHE A 17 -18.04 -0.68 -3.95
N VAL A 18 -19.06 -1.01 -4.74
CA VAL A 18 -20.30 -0.22 -4.80
C VAL A 18 -20.97 -0.15 -3.43
N SER A 19 -21.01 -1.27 -2.71
CA SER A 19 -21.58 -1.34 -1.36
C SER A 19 -20.78 -0.51 -0.36
N MET A 20 -19.45 -0.65 -0.33
CA MET A 20 -18.58 0.15 0.53
C MET A 20 -18.71 1.65 0.27
N ARG A 21 -18.77 2.04 -1.01
CA ARG A 21 -19.01 3.44 -1.41
C ARG A 21 -20.36 3.95 -0.91
N HIS A 22 -21.41 3.14 -1.02
CA HIS A 22 -22.72 3.50 -0.48
C HIS A 22 -22.69 3.68 1.04
N LEU A 23 -22.04 2.76 1.77
CA LEU A 23 -21.92 2.83 3.22
C LEU A 23 -21.11 4.03 3.68
N PHE A 24 -20.04 4.36 2.95
CA PHE A 24 -19.27 5.57 3.17
C PHE A 24 -20.16 6.82 3.12
N TYR A 25 -20.97 6.98 2.07
CA TYR A 25 -21.88 8.14 1.97
C TYR A 25 -23.05 8.10 2.95
N ARG A 26 -23.47 6.91 3.41
CA ARG A 26 -24.48 6.77 4.46
C ARG A 26 -23.98 7.31 5.81
N GLY A 27 -22.68 7.31 6.06
CA GLY A 27 -22.06 7.88 7.26
C GLY A 27 -21.88 6.90 8.41
N PHE A 28 -22.58 5.76 8.43
CA PHE A 28 -22.30 4.68 9.38
C PHE A 28 -22.93 3.35 8.94
N PHE A 29 -22.45 2.25 9.51
CA PHE A 29 -23.12 0.95 9.46
C PHE A 29 -22.68 0.03 10.61
N LYS A 30 -23.51 -0.99 10.89
CA LYS A 30 -23.19 -2.04 11.86
C LYS A 30 -22.61 -3.25 11.13
N PRO A 31 -21.40 -3.74 11.47
CA PRO A 31 -20.81 -4.93 10.86
C PRO A 31 -21.64 -6.20 11.03
N GLY A 32 -22.40 -6.32 12.11
CA GLY A 32 -23.34 -7.42 12.36
C GLY A 32 -24.77 -7.17 11.85
N GLY A 33 -25.04 -6.04 11.19
CA GLY A 33 -26.34 -5.77 10.56
C GLY A 33 -26.37 -6.10 9.08
N VAL A 34 -27.53 -5.94 8.43
CA VAL A 34 -27.77 -6.28 7.01
C VAL A 34 -26.69 -5.73 6.06
N SER A 35 -26.26 -4.48 6.26
CA SER A 35 -25.20 -3.87 5.45
C SER A 35 -23.84 -4.54 5.62
N GLY A 36 -23.49 -4.93 6.85
CA GLY A 36 -22.24 -5.63 7.14
C GLY A 36 -22.28 -7.08 6.67
N GLU A 37 -23.41 -7.77 6.84
CA GLU A 37 -23.64 -9.12 6.29
C GLU A 37 -23.43 -9.16 4.78
N SER A 38 -23.94 -8.17 4.04
CA SER A 38 -23.71 -8.09 2.60
C SER A 38 -22.23 -7.98 2.23
N LEU A 39 -21.40 -7.25 3.00
CA LEU A 39 -19.95 -7.19 2.73
C LEU A 39 -19.28 -8.53 3.02
N ARG A 40 -19.69 -9.20 4.11
CA ARG A 40 -19.16 -10.51 4.50
C ARG A 40 -19.48 -11.58 3.45
N ASP A 41 -20.71 -11.63 2.97
CA ASP A 41 -21.13 -12.58 1.94
C ASP A 41 -20.34 -12.39 0.65
N LEU A 42 -20.14 -11.13 0.23
CA LEU A 42 -19.33 -10.82 -0.95
C LEU A 42 -17.87 -11.25 -0.75
N LEU A 43 -17.27 -10.97 0.42
CA LEU A 43 -15.90 -11.40 0.71
C LEU A 43 -15.78 -12.94 0.77
N MET A 44 -16.80 -13.63 1.26
CA MET A 44 -16.90 -15.09 1.28
C MET A 44 -17.10 -15.70 -0.12
N VAL A 45 -17.72 -14.98 -1.04
CA VAL A 45 -17.75 -15.35 -2.47
C VAL A 45 -16.37 -15.18 -3.08
N ILE A 46 -15.69 -14.05 -2.80
CA ILE A 46 -14.36 -13.74 -3.35
C ILE A 46 -13.32 -14.74 -2.84
N GLN A 47 -13.31 -15.09 -1.55
CA GLN A 47 -12.27 -15.92 -0.91
C GLN A 47 -10.85 -15.47 -1.31
N PRO A 48 -10.44 -14.24 -0.93
CA PRO A 48 -9.13 -13.74 -1.31
C PRO A 48 -8.02 -14.66 -0.81
N GLU A 49 -6.98 -14.87 -1.63
CA GLU A 49 -5.85 -15.76 -1.30
C GLU A 49 -5.18 -15.34 0.01
N ILE A 50 -5.12 -14.03 0.27
CA ILE A 50 -4.50 -13.46 1.47
C ILE A 50 -5.26 -13.77 2.77
N TYR A 51 -6.54 -14.15 2.66
CA TYR A 51 -7.39 -14.53 3.79
C TYR A 51 -7.55 -16.05 3.91
N GLY A 52 -6.73 -16.83 3.19
CA GLY A 52 -6.50 -18.26 3.40
C GLY A 52 -7.75 -19.05 3.81
N SER A 53 -7.77 -19.52 5.05
CA SER A 53 -8.83 -20.37 5.62
C SER A 53 -10.04 -19.62 6.17
N MET A 54 -10.27 -18.36 5.80
CA MET A 54 -11.42 -17.56 6.25
C MET A 54 -12.75 -18.32 6.09
N SER A 55 -12.92 -19.05 4.98
CA SER A 55 -14.13 -19.82 4.67
C SER A 55 -14.34 -21.05 5.57
N SER A 56 -13.33 -21.47 6.34
CA SER A 56 -13.43 -22.57 7.29
C SER A 56 -14.04 -22.08 8.61
N SER A 57 -15.22 -22.58 8.96
CA SER A 57 -15.87 -22.26 10.24
C SER A 57 -15.16 -22.82 11.48
N LYS A 58 -14.23 -23.77 11.29
CA LYS A 58 -13.52 -24.47 12.38
C LYS A 58 -12.04 -24.13 12.50
N LYS A 59 -11.52 -23.31 11.60
CA LYS A 59 -10.10 -22.89 11.61
C LYS A 59 -10.02 -21.37 11.61
N VAL A 60 -9.36 -20.81 12.60
CA VAL A 60 -9.05 -19.38 12.64
C VAL A 60 -7.89 -19.10 11.68
N GLU A 61 -8.01 -18.05 10.88
CA GLU A 61 -6.99 -17.65 9.91
C GLU A 61 -5.93 -16.76 10.56
N LEU A 62 -4.73 -17.29 10.80
CA LEU A 62 -3.68 -16.60 11.58
C LEU A 62 -2.80 -15.69 10.71
N ASP A 63 -2.43 -16.11 9.50
CA ASP A 63 -1.56 -15.31 8.62
C ASP A 63 -2.34 -14.10 8.07
N GLY A 64 -3.60 -14.32 7.69
CA GLY A 64 -4.51 -13.24 7.31
C GLY A 64 -4.73 -12.25 8.47
N LEU A 65 -4.92 -12.75 9.70
CA LEU A 65 -5.08 -11.90 10.89
C LEU A 65 -3.82 -11.09 11.19
N LEU A 66 -2.63 -11.67 11.06
CA LEU A 66 -1.36 -10.95 11.23
C LEU A 66 -1.23 -9.84 10.18
N TYR A 67 -1.51 -10.17 8.91
CA TYR A 67 -1.46 -9.21 7.80
C TYR A 67 -2.39 -8.00 8.03
N VAL A 68 -3.61 -8.27 8.51
CA VAL A 68 -4.62 -7.25 8.81
C VAL A 68 -4.24 -6.41 10.02
N LEU A 69 -3.83 -7.04 11.13
CA LEU A 69 -3.50 -6.33 12.37
C LEU A 69 -2.20 -5.52 12.27
N ASP A 70 -1.30 -5.86 11.35
CA ASP A 70 -0.15 -5.02 11.02
C ASP A 70 -0.54 -3.71 10.29
N ARG A 71 -1.75 -3.64 9.74
CA ARG A 71 -2.30 -2.49 8.98
C ARG A 71 -3.39 -1.73 9.73
N LEU A 72 -3.95 -2.32 10.78
CA LEU A 72 -4.89 -1.67 11.70
C LEU A 72 -4.12 -1.16 12.94
N PRO A 73 -4.64 -0.16 13.67
CA PRO A 73 -4.01 0.29 14.91
C PRO A 73 -4.00 -0.81 15.98
N GLU A 74 -2.95 -0.82 16.80
CA GLU A 74 -2.87 -1.69 17.96
C GLU A 74 -4.01 -1.40 18.94
N GLY A 75 -4.59 -2.46 19.53
CA GLY A 75 -5.73 -2.38 20.43
C GLY A 75 -7.09 -2.28 19.74
N ILE A 76 -7.15 -2.31 18.40
CA ILE A 76 -8.43 -2.30 17.67
C ILE A 76 -9.34 -3.47 18.05
N GLU A 77 -8.76 -4.60 18.46
CA GLU A 77 -9.47 -5.78 18.89
C GLU A 77 -10.31 -5.61 20.16
N GLU A 78 -10.08 -4.54 20.91
CA GLU A 78 -10.83 -4.17 22.12
C GLU A 78 -11.99 -3.21 21.82
N CYS A 79 -12.07 -2.71 20.58
CA CYS A 79 -12.97 -1.62 20.20
C CYS A 79 -14.23 -2.14 19.50
N ALA A 80 -15.39 -1.67 19.94
CA ALA A 80 -16.65 -1.88 19.25
C ALA A 80 -16.96 -0.76 18.25
N PHE A 81 -16.44 0.46 18.51
CA PHE A 81 -16.70 1.64 17.69
C PHE A 81 -15.45 2.01 16.92
N ILE A 82 -15.52 1.93 15.59
CA ILE A 82 -14.41 2.31 14.70
C ILE A 82 -14.83 3.52 13.89
N HIS A 83 -14.19 4.66 14.14
CA HIS A 83 -14.49 5.91 13.45
C HIS A 83 -13.42 6.20 12.41
N LEU A 84 -13.82 6.37 11.17
CA LEU A 84 -12.96 6.85 10.10
C LEU A 84 -13.14 8.36 10.00
N THR A 85 -12.06 9.08 10.25
CA THR A 85 -12.04 10.55 10.32
C THR A 85 -11.04 11.13 9.32
N SER A 86 -11.15 12.42 9.03
CA SER A 86 -10.03 13.14 8.40
C SER A 86 -9.05 13.62 9.48
N ASP A 87 -8.02 14.40 9.13
CA ASP A 87 -7.29 15.20 10.12
C ASP A 87 -8.22 16.29 10.67
N GLU A 88 -8.81 16.00 11.81
CA GLU A 88 -9.78 16.85 12.52
C GLU A 88 -9.13 17.53 13.73
N GLY A 89 -7.79 17.51 13.84
CA GLY A 89 -7.07 18.23 14.89
C GLY A 89 -6.94 17.48 16.21
N PHE A 90 -7.13 16.16 16.24
CA PHE A 90 -6.98 15.34 17.46
C PHE A 90 -5.59 15.44 18.09
N HIS A 91 -4.55 15.72 17.29
CA HIS A 91 -3.19 16.00 17.73
C HIS A 91 -3.06 17.19 18.70
N LYS A 92 -4.07 18.08 18.76
CA LYS A 92 -4.11 19.21 19.70
C LYS A 92 -4.59 18.83 21.09
N ALA A 93 -5.19 17.65 21.24
CA ALA A 93 -5.60 17.10 22.52
C ALA A 93 -4.48 16.22 23.12
N SER A 94 -4.73 15.65 24.30
CA SER A 94 -3.76 14.80 25.01
C SER A 94 -3.65 13.37 24.48
N PHE A 95 -4.28 13.04 23.35
CA PHE A 95 -4.24 11.71 22.77
C PHE A 95 -2.88 11.40 22.16
N GLN A 96 -2.36 10.20 22.41
CA GLN A 96 -1.13 9.73 21.78
C GLN A 96 -1.46 9.07 20.44
N PRO A 97 -0.77 9.43 19.34
CA PRO A 97 -1.00 8.81 18.05
C PRO A 97 -0.50 7.35 18.05
N ILE A 98 -1.35 6.45 17.55
CA ILE A 98 -1.04 5.04 17.29
C ILE A 98 -0.83 4.90 15.78
N VAL A 99 0.37 4.53 15.35
CA VAL A 99 0.69 4.34 13.93
C VAL A 99 0.79 2.84 13.62
N PRO A 100 -0.03 2.28 12.71
CA PRO A 100 0.07 0.87 12.31
C PRO A 100 1.46 0.52 11.75
N LYS A 101 1.91 -0.72 11.99
CA LYS A 101 3.26 -1.18 11.58
C LYS A 101 3.53 -1.09 10.08
N LYS A 102 2.49 -1.29 9.25
CA LYS A 102 2.59 -1.36 7.78
C LYS A 102 1.74 -0.31 7.05
N ARG A 103 1.20 0.70 7.74
CA ARG A 103 0.45 1.83 7.15
C ARG A 103 0.82 3.14 7.84
N ARG A 104 1.12 4.17 7.07
CA ARG A 104 1.49 5.51 7.57
C ARG A 104 0.25 6.38 7.73
N ARG A 105 -0.41 6.26 8.88
CA ARG A 105 -1.53 7.12 9.29
C ARG A 105 -1.62 7.17 10.80
N ASN A 106 -2.14 8.26 11.33
CA ASN A 106 -2.40 8.34 12.76
C ASN A 106 -3.75 7.71 13.07
N CYS A 107 -3.78 6.98 14.19
CA CYS A 107 -5.00 6.51 14.81
C CYS A 107 -5.00 6.99 16.26
N TYR A 108 -6.17 7.14 16.86
CA TYR A 108 -6.29 7.58 18.24
C TYR A 108 -7.28 6.70 18.99
N ARG A 109 -6.83 6.18 20.13
CA ARG A 109 -7.72 5.54 21.10
C ARG A 109 -8.44 6.65 21.87
N ILE A 110 -9.76 6.75 21.70
CA ILE A 110 -10.57 7.81 22.32
C ILE A 110 -10.99 7.40 23.73
N ASP A 111 -11.46 6.17 23.88
CA ASP A 111 -11.83 5.57 25.17
C ASP A 111 -11.60 4.04 25.14
N ALA A 112 -12.14 3.30 26.11
CA ALA A 112 -11.95 1.85 26.20
C ALA A 112 -12.56 1.06 25.02
N HIS A 113 -13.45 1.63 24.21
CA HIS A 113 -14.20 0.92 23.18
C HIS A 113 -14.18 1.59 21.80
N GLN A 114 -13.61 2.79 21.69
CA GLN A 114 -13.57 3.57 20.46
C GLN A 114 -12.14 3.78 19.94
N MET A 115 -11.96 3.45 18.66
CA MET A 115 -10.75 3.74 17.89
C MET A 115 -11.09 4.67 16.73
N ASN A 116 -10.33 5.77 16.60
CA ASN A 116 -10.38 6.64 15.43
C ASN A 116 -9.21 6.32 14.50
N ILE A 117 -9.47 6.24 13.20
CA ILE A 117 -8.48 6.03 12.15
C ILE A 117 -8.54 7.23 11.22
N GLU A 118 -7.45 8.02 11.15
CA GLU A 118 -7.37 9.11 10.18
C GLU A 118 -7.15 8.56 8.77
N VAL A 119 -7.97 9.00 7.83
CA VAL A 119 -7.92 8.67 6.41
C VAL A 119 -7.50 9.91 5.64
N LEU A 120 -6.42 9.77 4.87
CA LEU A 120 -5.79 10.88 4.13
C LEU A 120 -5.58 10.55 2.65
N LEU A 121 -5.57 9.28 2.27
CA LEU A 121 -5.12 8.80 0.95
C LEU A 121 -6.28 8.42 0.02
N GLY A 122 -7.39 9.16 0.10
CA GLY A 122 -8.55 8.98 -0.78
C GLY A 122 -9.40 7.73 -0.47
N ARG A 123 -10.25 7.32 -1.42
CA ARG A 123 -11.25 6.26 -1.19
C ARG A 123 -10.64 4.86 -1.14
N SER A 124 -9.56 4.61 -1.88
CA SER A 124 -8.85 3.32 -1.85
C SER A 124 -8.41 2.94 -0.44
N GLU A 125 -8.00 3.91 0.38
CA GLU A 125 -7.67 3.68 1.79
C GLU A 125 -8.90 3.26 2.62
N ILE A 126 -10.04 3.90 2.40
CA ILE A 126 -11.31 3.53 3.06
C ILE A 126 -11.67 2.09 2.69
N TYR A 127 -11.63 1.74 1.40
CA TYR A 127 -11.99 0.41 0.94
C TYR A 127 -11.03 -0.67 1.47
N ASP A 128 -9.74 -0.37 1.56
CA ASP A 128 -8.73 -1.25 2.19
C ASP A 128 -9.06 -1.46 3.67
N ILE A 129 -9.35 -0.41 4.44
CA ILE A 129 -9.75 -0.50 5.85
C ILE A 129 -11.03 -1.32 6.01
N LEU A 130 -12.06 -1.06 5.21
CA LEU A 130 -13.34 -1.77 5.31
C LEU A 130 -13.20 -3.26 4.95
N THR A 131 -12.37 -3.60 3.97
CA THR A 131 -12.07 -4.99 3.61
C THR A 131 -11.40 -5.70 4.78
N HIS A 132 -10.38 -5.08 5.37
CA HIS A 132 -9.67 -5.59 6.54
C HIS A 132 -10.60 -5.78 7.75
N LEU A 133 -11.45 -4.80 8.05
CA LEU A 133 -12.42 -4.89 9.15
C LEU A 133 -13.47 -5.97 8.88
N THR A 134 -13.90 -6.14 7.63
CA THR A 134 -14.86 -7.20 7.26
C THR A 134 -14.26 -8.58 7.54
N PHE A 135 -13.03 -8.85 7.08
CA PHE A 135 -12.30 -10.08 7.42
C PHE A 135 -12.11 -10.23 8.93
N PHE A 136 -11.64 -9.18 9.60
CA PHE A 136 -11.40 -9.17 11.05
C PHE A 136 -12.65 -9.55 11.84
N TYR A 137 -13.82 -9.02 11.48
CA TYR A 137 -15.07 -9.34 12.16
C TYR A 137 -15.61 -10.73 11.82
N ILE A 138 -15.33 -11.28 10.63
CA ILE A 138 -15.61 -12.69 10.30
C ILE A 138 -14.82 -13.60 11.26
N GLU A 139 -13.52 -13.34 11.43
CA GLU A 139 -12.69 -14.13 12.35
C GLU A 139 -13.08 -13.92 13.82
N ALA A 140 -13.45 -12.70 14.23
CA ALA A 140 -13.94 -12.45 15.59
C ALA A 140 -15.21 -13.24 15.91
N ASP A 141 -16.13 -13.33 14.95
CA ASP A 141 -17.38 -14.10 15.12
C ASP A 141 -17.11 -15.60 15.11
N LYS A 142 -16.11 -16.07 14.36
CA LYS A 142 -15.63 -17.45 14.40
C LYS A 142 -15.07 -17.79 15.78
N ILE A 143 -14.19 -16.95 16.31
CA ILE A 143 -13.61 -17.09 17.66
C ILE A 143 -14.72 -17.14 18.71
N ARG A 144 -15.71 -16.24 18.64
CA ARG A 144 -16.87 -16.27 19.55
C ARG A 144 -17.63 -17.60 19.44
N ASN A 145 -17.96 -18.03 18.23
CA ASN A 145 -18.74 -19.26 18.02
C ASN A 145 -18.02 -20.51 18.56
N ILE A 146 -16.68 -20.51 18.57
CA ILE A 146 -15.87 -21.58 19.15
C ILE A 146 -15.77 -21.43 20.69
N GLY A 147 -15.58 -20.22 21.19
CA GLY A 147 -15.36 -19.93 22.63
C GLY A 147 -16.58 -20.04 23.51
N PHE A 148 -17.76 -19.79 22.95
CA PHE A 148 -18.99 -19.70 23.73
C PHE A 148 -20.03 -20.72 23.29
N ASP A 149 -20.92 -21.03 24.22
CA ASP A 149 -22.13 -21.78 23.95
C ASP A 149 -23.29 -20.80 23.77
N LEU A 150 -23.60 -20.49 22.51
CA LEU A 150 -24.63 -19.51 22.15
C LEU A 150 -26.05 -20.01 22.44
N GLU A 151 -26.27 -21.32 22.47
CA GLU A 151 -27.57 -21.90 22.84
C GLU A 151 -27.84 -21.71 24.34
N ASN A 152 -26.77 -21.72 25.15
CA ASN A 152 -26.83 -21.47 26.59
C ASN A 152 -26.45 -20.02 26.94
N GLY A 153 -26.98 -19.03 26.20
CA GLY A 153 -26.84 -17.60 26.54
C GLY A 153 -25.40 -17.05 26.42
N GLY A 154 -24.54 -17.73 25.68
CA GLY A 154 -23.14 -17.33 25.49
C GLY A 154 -22.25 -17.67 26.67
N THR A 155 -22.51 -18.76 27.41
CA THR A 155 -21.61 -19.20 28.49
C THR A 155 -20.24 -19.62 27.94
N PRO A 156 -19.12 -19.24 28.59
CA PRO A 156 -17.79 -19.58 28.12
C PRO A 156 -17.53 -21.09 28.25
N ARG A 157 -17.07 -21.70 27.16
CA ARG A 157 -16.65 -23.10 27.17
C ARG A 157 -15.36 -23.24 28.00
N ARG A 158 -15.07 -24.46 28.46
CA ARG A 158 -13.86 -24.74 29.26
C ARG A 158 -12.57 -24.26 28.58
N ILE A 159 -12.48 -24.43 27.26
CA ILE A 159 -11.30 -24.04 26.49
C ILE A 159 -11.09 -22.51 26.44
N TRP A 160 -12.17 -21.74 26.50
CA TRP A 160 -12.12 -20.26 26.55
C TRP A 160 -11.47 -19.77 27.84
N LYS A 161 -11.82 -20.37 28.98
CA LYS A 161 -11.28 -19.99 30.30
C LYS A 161 -9.75 -20.06 30.36
N ALA A 162 -9.16 -21.04 29.69
CA ALA A 162 -7.70 -21.14 29.61
C ALA A 162 -7.06 -19.98 28.84
N ILE A 163 -7.70 -19.54 27.75
CA ILE A 163 -7.24 -18.39 26.96
C ILE A 163 -7.39 -17.11 27.78
N GLU A 164 -8.53 -16.96 28.47
CA GLU A 164 -8.83 -15.84 29.36
C GLU A 164 -7.81 -15.68 30.49
N GLU A 165 -7.45 -16.77 31.18
CA GLU A 165 -6.45 -16.75 32.28
C GLU A 165 -5.09 -16.18 31.81
N VAL A 166 -4.65 -16.56 30.60
CA VAL A 166 -3.38 -16.07 30.02
C VAL A 166 -3.52 -14.62 29.56
N ALA A 167 -4.60 -14.30 28.85
CA ALA A 167 -4.82 -12.96 28.30
C ALA A 167 -4.91 -11.89 29.40
N LYS A 168 -5.59 -12.19 30.51
CA LYS A 168 -5.71 -11.29 31.67
C LYS A 168 -4.45 -11.21 32.52
N GLY A 169 -3.51 -12.14 32.37
CA GLY A 169 -2.26 -12.16 33.13
C GLY A 169 -2.46 -12.35 34.63
N GLU A 170 -3.48 -13.10 35.04
CA GLU A 170 -3.87 -13.26 36.45
C GLU A 170 -2.77 -13.95 37.30
N LYS A 171 -1.82 -14.64 36.65
CA LYS A 171 -0.61 -15.20 37.28
C LYS A 171 0.59 -15.19 36.33
N LYS A 172 1.79 -15.33 36.90
CA LYS A 172 2.99 -15.66 36.12
C LYS A 172 2.97 -17.13 35.73
N PHE A 173 2.94 -17.41 34.43
CA PHE A 173 2.97 -18.77 33.90
C PHE A 173 4.40 -19.30 33.85
N THR A 174 4.61 -20.50 34.38
CA THR A 174 5.84 -21.27 34.15
C THR A 174 5.94 -21.69 32.68
N ARG A 175 7.14 -22.05 32.21
CA ARG A 175 7.33 -22.56 30.85
C ARG A 175 6.38 -23.70 30.49
N LYS A 176 6.24 -24.67 31.40
CA LYS A 176 5.35 -25.83 31.20
C LYS A 176 3.88 -25.42 31.13
N GLU A 177 3.44 -24.48 31.97
CA GLU A 177 2.06 -23.98 31.91
C GLU A 177 1.79 -23.20 30.62
N LYS A 178 2.78 -22.44 30.11
CA LYS A 178 2.67 -21.78 28.81
C LYS A 178 2.54 -22.78 27.66
N GLU A 179 3.33 -23.85 27.67
CA GLU A 179 3.23 -24.93 26.67
C GLU A 179 1.84 -25.60 26.70
N VAL A 180 1.29 -25.85 27.89
CA VAL A 180 -0.09 -26.37 28.04
C VAL A 180 -1.13 -25.38 27.49
N ALA A 181 -0.99 -24.09 27.79
CA ALA A 181 -1.90 -23.07 27.27
C ALA A 181 -1.83 -22.96 25.73
N LEU A 182 -0.64 -23.10 25.14
CA LEU A 182 -0.46 -23.11 23.69
C LEU A 182 -1.10 -24.34 23.03
N ILE A 183 -1.06 -25.52 23.68
CA ILE A 183 -1.78 -26.71 23.20
C ILE A 183 -3.30 -26.49 23.24
N GLN A 184 -3.80 -25.82 24.28
CA GLN A 184 -5.22 -25.49 24.36
C GLN A 184 -5.61 -24.44 23.32
N LEU A 185 -4.75 -23.43 23.10
CA LEU A 185 -4.94 -22.44 22.06
C LEU A 185 -4.92 -23.07 20.67
N SER A 186 -4.03 -24.01 20.39
CA SER A 186 -3.97 -24.66 19.07
C SER A 186 -5.26 -25.46 18.77
N ALA A 187 -5.74 -26.21 19.77
CA ALA A 187 -7.02 -26.89 19.68
C ALA A 187 -8.20 -25.93 19.50
N PHE A 188 -8.16 -24.77 20.16
CA PHE A 188 -9.17 -23.71 20.01
C PHE A 188 -9.17 -23.11 18.60
N LEU A 189 -8.00 -22.77 18.08
CA LEU A 189 -7.84 -22.14 16.76
C LEU A 189 -8.06 -23.13 15.60
N GLY A 190 -8.13 -24.44 15.88
CA GLY A 190 -8.21 -25.48 14.86
C GLY A 190 -6.90 -25.64 14.07
N ARG A 191 -5.77 -25.35 14.72
CA ARG A 191 -4.42 -25.32 14.14
C ARG A 191 -3.52 -26.36 14.81
N THR A 192 -2.45 -26.73 14.13
CA THR A 192 -1.40 -27.54 14.75
C THR A 192 -0.68 -26.74 15.82
N PHE A 193 0.00 -27.45 16.73
CA PHE A 193 0.84 -26.80 17.74
C PHE A 193 1.96 -25.98 17.09
N GLU A 194 2.57 -26.47 16.01
CA GLU A 194 3.63 -25.78 15.28
C GLU A 194 3.14 -24.48 14.65
N GLU A 195 2.03 -24.49 13.90
CA GLU A 195 1.42 -23.27 13.34
C GLU A 195 1.07 -22.25 14.43
N THR A 196 0.58 -22.73 15.59
CA THR A 196 0.18 -21.86 16.70
C THR A 196 1.39 -21.24 17.40
N LEU A 197 2.48 -21.99 17.54
CA LEU A 197 3.73 -21.52 18.13
C LEU A 197 4.38 -20.45 17.23
N ASP A 198 4.47 -20.71 15.93
CA ASP A 198 4.97 -19.74 14.95
C ASP A 198 4.13 -18.45 14.95
N ALA A 199 2.80 -18.57 14.97
CA ALA A 199 1.94 -17.39 15.12
C ALA A 199 2.17 -16.67 16.47
N TYR A 200 2.26 -17.40 17.59
CA TYR A 200 2.51 -16.81 18.89
C TYR A 200 3.80 -15.98 18.90
N GLU A 201 4.88 -16.49 18.30
CA GLU A 201 6.15 -15.77 18.15
C GLU A 201 6.04 -14.56 17.22
N LYS A 202 5.34 -14.67 16.09
CA LYS A 202 5.14 -13.56 15.13
C LYS A 202 4.27 -12.42 15.70
N PHE A 203 3.24 -12.76 16.48
CA PHE A 203 2.33 -11.78 17.08
C PHE A 203 2.95 -11.09 18.30
N GLY A 204 3.72 -11.84 19.11
CA GLY A 204 4.35 -11.36 20.33
C GLY A 204 5.57 -10.47 20.09
N ASP A 205 5.93 -9.72 21.12
CA ASP A 205 7.21 -9.01 21.21
C ASP A 205 7.74 -9.03 22.64
N GLU A 206 8.90 -8.42 22.88
CA GLU A 206 9.53 -8.39 24.20
C GLU A 206 8.66 -7.76 25.29
N LYS A 207 7.81 -6.78 24.94
CA LYS A 207 6.93 -6.07 25.88
C LYS A 207 5.61 -6.80 26.07
N ASN A 208 5.13 -7.51 25.05
CA ASN A 208 3.87 -8.21 25.04
C ASN A 208 4.02 -9.60 24.41
N PRO A 209 4.70 -10.54 25.10
CA PRO A 209 4.97 -11.88 24.54
C PRO A 209 3.68 -12.69 24.33
N ASP A 210 2.67 -12.49 25.19
CA ASP A 210 1.40 -13.22 25.15
C ASP A 210 0.34 -12.50 24.26
N ARG A 211 0.78 -11.66 23.31
CA ARG A 211 -0.10 -10.82 22.46
C ARG A 211 -1.14 -11.61 21.68
N LEU A 212 -0.80 -12.81 21.18
CA LEU A 212 -1.77 -13.66 20.47
C LEU A 212 -2.96 -14.04 21.37
N PHE A 213 -2.73 -14.42 22.63
CA PHE A 213 -3.81 -14.74 23.56
C PHE A 213 -4.73 -13.54 23.80
N LYS A 214 -4.15 -12.35 23.98
CA LYS A 214 -4.90 -11.10 24.18
C LYS A 214 -5.76 -10.75 22.97
N ILE A 215 -5.21 -10.88 21.76
CA ILE A 215 -5.95 -10.64 20.52
C ILE A 215 -7.17 -11.56 20.43
N ILE A 216 -6.95 -12.87 20.58
CA ILE A 216 -8.03 -13.87 20.49
C ILE A 216 -9.10 -13.64 21.57
N TYR A 217 -8.68 -13.37 22.81
CA TYR A 217 -9.57 -13.05 23.91
C TYR A 217 -10.44 -11.83 23.61
N ASN A 218 -9.82 -10.68 23.29
CA ASN A 218 -10.52 -9.42 23.05
C ASN A 218 -11.47 -9.52 21.85
N MET A 219 -11.04 -10.15 20.75
CA MET A 219 -11.89 -10.39 19.57
C MET A 219 -13.17 -11.18 19.93
N GLY A 220 -13.03 -12.25 20.72
CA GLY A 220 -14.17 -13.07 21.12
C GLY A 220 -15.11 -12.38 22.11
N GLU A 221 -14.56 -11.67 23.11
CA GLU A 221 -15.38 -10.90 24.08
C GLU A 221 -16.16 -9.78 23.39
N VAL A 222 -15.51 -8.98 22.53
CA VAL A 222 -16.19 -7.89 21.81
C VAL A 222 -17.26 -8.44 20.86
N SER A 223 -16.97 -9.54 20.16
CA SER A 223 -17.97 -10.22 19.32
C SER A 223 -19.13 -10.80 20.12
N LEU A 224 -18.89 -11.28 21.35
CA LEU A 224 -19.94 -11.77 22.25
C LEU A 224 -20.83 -10.62 22.74
N ALA A 225 -20.23 -9.49 23.14
CA ALA A 225 -20.97 -8.31 23.57
C ALA A 225 -21.85 -7.74 22.45
N ASP A 226 -21.38 -7.79 21.20
CA ASP A 226 -22.17 -7.45 20.00
C ASP A 226 -23.35 -8.41 19.82
N TRP A 227 -23.11 -9.73 19.93
CA TRP A 227 -24.16 -10.74 19.82
C TRP A 227 -25.23 -10.60 20.91
N ARG A 228 -24.83 -10.27 22.15
CA ARG A 228 -25.75 -9.99 23.27
C ARG A 228 -26.46 -8.64 23.15
N GLN A 229 -26.13 -7.84 22.15
CA GLN A 229 -26.61 -6.46 21.98
C GLN A 229 -26.28 -5.53 23.16
N GLU A 230 -25.28 -5.89 23.98
CA GLU A 230 -24.78 -5.04 25.06
C GLU A 230 -23.97 -3.88 24.50
N ARG A 231 -23.16 -4.16 23.47
CA ARG A 231 -22.35 -3.18 22.75
C ARG A 231 -22.25 -3.58 21.30
N ALA A 232 -23.19 -3.11 20.49
CA ALA A 232 -23.21 -3.37 19.07
C ALA A 232 -21.99 -2.70 18.40
N ARG A 233 -21.28 -3.46 17.55
CA ARG A 233 -20.18 -2.94 16.75
C ARG A 233 -20.71 -1.93 15.74
N GLU A 234 -19.96 -0.85 15.52
CA GLU A 234 -20.30 0.20 14.57
C GLU A 234 -19.05 0.72 13.88
N ILE A 235 -19.19 0.95 12.57
CA ILE A 235 -18.25 1.73 11.79
C ILE A 235 -18.93 3.05 11.45
N PHE A 236 -18.29 4.15 11.80
CA PHE A 236 -18.75 5.52 11.56
C PHE A 236 -17.78 6.26 10.64
N PHE A 237 -18.30 7.11 9.77
CA PHE A 237 -17.55 8.00 8.90
C PHE A 237 -17.92 9.46 9.24
N SER A 238 -16.92 10.28 9.56
CA SER A 238 -17.18 11.68 9.88
C SER A 238 -17.67 12.48 8.66
N ALA A 239 -18.52 13.48 8.91
CA ALA A 239 -18.95 14.41 7.87
C ALA A 239 -17.76 15.13 7.21
N ILE A 240 -16.75 15.50 8.01
CA ILE A 240 -15.54 16.16 7.50
C ILE A 240 -14.77 15.23 6.56
N LEU A 241 -14.68 13.92 6.85
CA LEU A 241 -14.09 12.96 5.92
C LEU A 241 -14.89 12.88 4.62
N GLN A 242 -16.22 12.82 4.70
CA GLN A 242 -17.09 12.78 3.52
C GLN A 242 -16.96 14.02 2.64
N GLU A 243 -16.82 15.20 3.24
CA GLU A 243 -16.64 16.48 2.53
C GLU A 243 -15.25 16.63 1.88
N ARG A 244 -14.22 15.97 2.41
CA ARG A 244 -12.84 16.11 1.91
C ARG A 244 -12.45 15.04 0.90
N VAL A 245 -12.95 13.81 1.06
CA VAL A 245 -12.55 12.67 0.22
C VAL A 245 -13.09 12.84 -1.20
N GLY A 246 -12.18 12.76 -2.18
CA GLY A 246 -12.51 12.92 -3.60
C GLY A 246 -12.65 14.36 -4.06
N HIS A 247 -12.36 15.34 -3.20
CA HIS A 247 -12.25 16.76 -3.56
C HIS A 247 -10.80 17.22 -3.74
N HIS A 248 -9.85 16.27 -3.78
CA HIS A 248 -8.42 16.51 -3.99
C HIS A 248 -7.81 17.51 -2.99
N PHE A 249 -8.41 17.73 -1.82
CA PHE A 249 -8.01 18.79 -0.87
C PHE A 249 -6.52 18.69 -0.49
N PHE A 250 -6.06 17.48 -0.15
CA PHE A 250 -4.65 17.24 0.19
C PHE A 250 -3.75 17.30 -1.05
N GLY A 251 -4.19 16.72 -2.17
CA GLY A 251 -3.46 16.75 -3.44
C GLY A 251 -3.24 18.16 -3.99
N GLU A 252 -4.22 19.06 -3.85
CA GLU A 252 -4.13 20.45 -4.29
C GLU A 252 -3.12 21.21 -3.43
N LYS A 253 -3.20 21.08 -2.10
CA LYS A 253 -2.25 21.69 -1.17
C LYS A 253 -0.82 21.20 -1.44
N TRP A 254 -0.64 19.90 -1.69
CA TRP A 254 0.63 19.30 -2.07
C TRP A 254 1.16 19.89 -3.39
N ALA A 255 0.37 19.86 -4.46
CA ALA A 255 0.77 20.33 -5.78
C ALA A 255 1.12 21.83 -5.78
N ASN A 256 0.34 22.63 -5.06
CA ASN A 256 0.61 24.06 -4.90
C ASN A 256 1.96 24.30 -4.19
N LYS A 257 2.29 23.50 -3.16
CA LYS A 257 3.59 23.63 -2.49
C LYS A 257 4.75 23.29 -3.42
N VAL A 258 4.61 22.23 -4.20
CA VAL A 258 5.61 21.84 -5.21
C VAL A 258 5.82 22.94 -6.24
N LYS A 259 4.73 23.51 -6.79
CA LYS A 259 4.78 24.60 -7.75
C LYS A 259 5.40 25.87 -7.16
N GLU A 260 5.06 26.22 -5.92
CA GLU A 260 5.66 27.34 -5.19
C GLU A 260 7.19 27.17 -5.10
N VAL A 261 7.67 25.98 -4.74
CA VAL A 261 9.11 25.70 -4.65
C VAL A 261 9.78 25.78 -6.02
N LEU A 262 9.15 25.29 -7.09
CA LEU A 262 9.64 25.45 -8.46
C LEU A 262 9.75 26.93 -8.87
N VAL A 263 8.78 27.76 -8.48
CA VAL A 263 8.81 29.21 -8.75
C VAL A 263 9.92 29.90 -7.97
N ASN A 264 9.99 29.66 -6.66
CA ASN A 264 10.98 30.27 -5.75
C ASN A 264 12.43 29.95 -6.17
N ASN A 265 12.64 28.82 -6.85
CA ASN A 265 13.95 28.42 -7.36
C ASN A 265 14.17 28.71 -8.86
N ASN A 266 13.25 29.43 -9.52
CA ASN A 266 13.30 29.74 -10.96
C ASN A 266 13.37 28.49 -11.87
N LEU A 267 12.72 27.40 -11.46
CA LEU A 267 12.70 26.12 -12.18
C LEU A 267 11.41 25.92 -12.98
N HIS A 268 10.34 26.63 -12.65
CA HIS A 268 8.99 26.41 -13.19
C HIS A 268 8.83 26.57 -14.73
N LYS A 269 9.72 27.30 -15.41
CA LYS A 269 9.71 27.48 -16.88
C LYS A 269 10.65 26.52 -17.63
N ARG A 270 11.37 25.66 -16.89
CA ARG A 270 12.39 24.76 -17.43
C ARG A 270 11.81 23.37 -17.73
N PRO A 271 12.25 22.66 -18.78
CA PRO A 271 11.75 21.33 -19.11
C PRO A 271 11.76 20.39 -17.91
N LEU A 272 10.62 19.75 -17.64
CA LEU A 272 10.39 18.98 -16.43
C LEU A 272 10.20 17.49 -16.74
N HIS A 273 10.97 16.66 -16.04
CA HIS A 273 10.79 15.20 -16.03
C HIS A 273 10.25 14.79 -14.66
N ILE A 274 9.07 14.17 -14.65
CA ILE A 274 8.39 13.75 -13.43
C ILE A 274 8.64 12.25 -13.21
N ILE A 275 9.02 11.86 -12.00
CA ILE A 275 9.23 10.47 -11.61
C ILE A 275 8.44 10.16 -10.34
N SER A 276 7.47 9.25 -10.42
CA SER A 276 6.89 8.58 -9.24
C SER A 276 7.71 7.33 -8.97
N ALA A 277 8.49 7.33 -7.90
CA ALA A 277 9.42 6.24 -7.60
C ALA A 277 9.80 6.23 -6.12
N ASN A 278 10.50 5.17 -5.71
CA ASN A 278 11.21 5.25 -4.46
C ASN A 278 12.30 6.33 -4.54
N MET A 279 12.11 7.46 -3.88
CA MET A 279 12.94 8.64 -4.05
C MET A 279 14.43 8.40 -3.77
N HIS A 280 14.75 7.45 -2.89
CA HIS A 280 16.15 7.16 -2.61
C HIS A 280 16.89 6.57 -3.80
N SER A 281 16.23 5.84 -4.71
CA SER A 281 16.93 5.18 -5.82
C SER A 281 17.51 6.20 -6.79
N VAL A 282 16.73 7.23 -7.15
CA VAL A 282 17.17 8.33 -8.03
C VAL A 282 18.30 9.12 -7.37
N LYS A 283 18.11 9.56 -6.12
CA LYS A 283 19.15 10.28 -5.37
C LYS A 283 20.44 9.47 -5.27
N ASN A 284 20.35 8.20 -4.88
CA ASN A 284 21.55 7.38 -4.69
C ASN A 284 22.26 7.13 -6.04
N MET A 285 21.51 6.90 -7.12
CA MET A 285 22.08 6.72 -8.46
C MET A 285 22.90 7.93 -8.93
N LEU A 286 22.46 9.14 -8.56
CA LEU A 286 23.09 10.38 -9.00
C LEU A 286 24.20 10.86 -8.06
N TYR A 287 24.13 10.55 -6.75
CA TYR A 287 24.98 11.19 -5.75
C TYR A 287 25.82 10.23 -4.88
N ALA A 288 25.50 8.94 -4.82
CA ALA A 288 26.10 8.05 -3.83
C ALA A 288 27.61 7.84 -4.03
N ASN A 289 28.06 7.66 -5.27
CA ASN A 289 29.47 7.45 -5.60
C ASN A 289 30.34 8.61 -5.07
N ASP A 290 29.97 9.85 -5.39
CA ASP A 290 30.69 11.02 -4.90
C ASP A 290 30.58 11.19 -3.38
N ALA A 291 29.37 11.06 -2.83
CA ALA A 291 29.14 11.19 -1.39
C ALA A 291 30.00 10.22 -0.56
N LEU A 292 30.30 9.05 -1.12
CA LEU A 292 31.03 7.98 -0.46
C LEU A 292 32.48 7.87 -0.93
N ASN A 293 32.94 8.76 -1.82
CA ASN A 293 34.27 8.73 -2.44
C ASN A 293 34.59 7.38 -3.13
N ILE A 294 33.57 6.77 -3.74
CA ILE A 294 33.69 5.54 -4.52
C ILE A 294 33.76 5.93 -5.99
N LYS A 295 34.76 5.40 -6.70
CA LYS A 295 34.88 5.62 -8.15
C LYS A 295 33.93 4.70 -8.89
N ASN A 296 33.14 5.29 -9.80
CA ASN A 296 32.35 4.53 -10.75
C ASN A 296 33.27 3.67 -11.63
N LYS A 297 32.90 2.41 -11.84
CA LYS A 297 33.67 1.44 -12.66
C LYS A 297 33.07 1.23 -14.05
N GLY A 298 32.13 2.07 -14.47
CA GLY A 298 31.44 1.96 -15.76
C GLY A 298 30.20 1.06 -15.75
N SER A 299 29.92 0.36 -14.65
CA SER A 299 28.68 -0.38 -14.42
C SER A 299 28.10 -0.05 -13.05
N VAL A 300 26.79 -0.30 -12.88
CA VAL A 300 26.11 -0.10 -11.61
C VAL A 300 26.59 -1.12 -10.57
N ASP A 301 27.06 -0.63 -9.43
CA ASP A 301 27.38 -1.45 -8.27
C ASP A 301 26.17 -1.59 -7.34
N TYR A 302 25.39 -2.66 -7.49
CA TYR A 302 24.22 -2.91 -6.65
C TYR A 302 24.58 -3.17 -5.18
N SER A 303 25.77 -3.69 -4.90
CA SER A 303 26.23 -3.96 -3.52
C SER A 303 26.42 -2.68 -2.72
N LEU A 304 26.79 -1.58 -3.39
CA LEU A 304 26.82 -0.25 -2.80
C LEU A 304 25.44 0.18 -2.30
N TYR A 305 24.41 -0.02 -3.13
CA TYR A 305 23.05 0.36 -2.79
C TYR A 305 22.42 -0.53 -1.71
N GLU A 306 22.78 -1.80 -1.66
CA GLU A 306 22.43 -2.68 -0.54
C GLU A 306 23.06 -2.19 0.77
N SER A 307 24.33 -1.82 0.73
CA SER A 307 25.05 -1.28 1.89
C SER A 307 24.40 0.01 2.40
N ILE A 308 24.07 0.93 1.49
CA ILE A 308 23.34 2.17 1.84
C ILE A 308 21.95 1.84 2.42
N SER A 309 21.24 0.85 1.86
CA SER A 309 19.91 0.47 2.35
C SER A 309 19.94 -0.09 3.77
N ASN A 310 21.06 -0.71 4.19
CA ASN A 310 21.24 -1.26 5.53
C ASN A 310 21.78 -0.27 6.56
N ASP A 311 22.51 0.77 6.15
CA ASP A 311 23.19 1.70 7.08
C ASP A 311 22.57 3.11 7.08
N ALA A 312 22.00 3.50 8.23
CA ALA A 312 21.41 4.82 8.43
C ALA A 312 22.43 5.97 8.29
N ASN A 313 23.68 5.76 8.68
CA ASN A 313 24.74 6.75 8.55
C ASN A 313 25.12 6.97 7.09
N LEU A 314 25.19 5.90 6.29
CA LEU A 314 25.41 6.02 4.85
C LEU A 314 24.25 6.76 4.17
N ARG A 315 23.00 6.42 4.50
CA ARG A 315 21.81 7.15 3.98
C ARG A 315 21.88 8.63 4.30
N LYS A 316 22.24 8.98 5.54
CA LYS A 316 22.39 10.38 5.96
C LYS A 316 23.49 11.07 5.17
N LYS A 317 24.68 10.44 5.05
CA LYS A 317 25.82 10.99 4.31
C LYS A 317 25.50 11.28 2.84
N VAL A 318 24.82 10.35 2.15
CA VAL A 318 24.38 10.56 0.76
C VAL A 318 23.35 11.69 0.65
N SER A 319 22.42 11.77 1.62
CA SER A 319 21.40 12.83 1.65
C SER A 319 22.02 14.21 1.88
N ASP A 320 22.90 14.34 2.88
CA ASP A 320 23.62 15.57 3.21
C ASP A 320 24.45 16.04 2.00
N TYR A 321 25.13 15.11 1.32
CA TYR A 321 25.88 15.42 0.10
C TYR A 321 24.97 15.90 -1.03
N ALA A 322 23.86 15.21 -1.33
CA ALA A 322 22.93 15.60 -2.38
C ALA A 322 22.36 17.01 -2.13
N LEU A 323 21.96 17.31 -0.89
CA LEU A 323 21.52 18.65 -0.48
C LEU A 323 22.61 19.71 -0.72
N SER A 324 23.87 19.39 -0.36
CA SER A 324 25.01 20.30 -0.60
C SER A 324 25.27 20.57 -2.08
N LYS A 325 24.81 19.68 -2.98
CA LYS A 325 24.88 19.82 -4.44
C LYS A 325 23.63 20.46 -5.05
N GLY A 326 22.71 20.94 -4.22
CA GLY A 326 21.55 21.71 -4.67
C GLY A 326 20.31 20.88 -5.00
N LEU A 327 20.26 19.61 -4.57
CA LEU A 327 18.98 18.88 -4.48
C LEU A 327 18.07 19.62 -3.48
N ILE A 328 16.82 19.83 -3.86
CA ILE A 328 15.81 20.43 -3.01
C ILE A 328 14.91 19.32 -2.50
N TYR A 329 14.78 19.20 -1.19
CA TYR A 329 13.86 18.26 -0.55
C TYR A 329 12.63 19.03 -0.05
N ILE A 330 11.44 18.51 -0.33
CA ILE A 330 10.17 19.01 0.17
C ILE A 330 9.58 17.90 1.03
N ASP A 331 9.57 18.14 2.34
CA ASP A 331 8.86 17.32 3.31
C ASP A 331 7.36 17.60 3.20
N ASP A 332 6.53 16.55 3.10
CA ASP A 332 5.08 16.75 2.97
C ASP A 332 4.47 17.31 4.25
N GLN A 333 3.76 18.42 4.09
CA GLN A 333 2.96 19.07 5.14
C GLN A 333 1.50 19.24 4.70
N SER A 334 1.15 18.62 3.57
CA SER A 334 -0.19 18.68 3.00
C SER A 334 -1.14 17.68 3.66
N GLY A 335 -0.63 16.51 4.05
CA GLY A 335 -1.40 15.35 4.48
C GLY A 335 -1.44 14.25 3.41
N SER A 336 -0.88 14.47 2.22
CA SER A 336 -0.77 13.44 1.18
C SER A 336 0.22 12.32 1.53
N ASN A 337 1.13 12.56 2.49
CA ASN A 337 2.21 11.64 2.87
C ASN A 337 3.17 11.32 1.71
N ILE A 338 3.37 12.28 0.79
CA ILE A 338 4.23 12.14 -0.40
C ILE A 338 5.30 13.22 -0.38
N ASP A 339 6.53 12.83 -0.03
CA ASP A 339 7.68 13.72 -0.10
C ASP A 339 8.13 13.95 -1.55
N VAL A 340 8.89 15.04 -1.79
CA VAL A 340 9.39 15.40 -3.12
C VAL A 340 10.87 15.76 -3.11
N GLN A 341 11.57 15.38 -4.16
CA GLN A 341 12.94 15.79 -4.49
C GLN A 341 12.94 16.51 -5.83
N ILE A 342 13.57 17.67 -5.89
CA ILE A 342 13.78 18.42 -7.13
C ILE A 342 15.29 18.50 -7.39
N ILE A 343 15.68 18.05 -8.58
CA ILE A 343 17.08 18.01 -9.03
C ILE A 343 17.22 18.92 -10.24
N ASP A 344 18.00 19.99 -10.07
CA ASP A 344 18.37 20.90 -11.13
C ASP A 344 19.57 20.33 -11.91
N LEU A 345 19.34 19.86 -13.15
CA LEU A 345 20.40 19.25 -13.96
C LEU A 345 21.49 20.23 -14.40
N LYS A 346 21.27 21.54 -14.25
CA LYS A 346 22.31 22.55 -14.43
C LYS A 346 23.46 22.36 -13.44
N LYS A 347 23.14 21.93 -12.21
CA LYS A 347 24.08 21.74 -11.09
C LYS A 347 24.64 20.31 -11.02
N PHE A 348 24.06 19.37 -11.76
CA PHE A 348 24.45 17.96 -11.76
C PHE A 348 25.59 17.66 -12.76
N THR A 349 26.48 16.74 -12.41
CA THR A 349 27.58 16.25 -13.28
C THR A 349 27.56 14.73 -13.35
N SER A 350 27.66 14.15 -14.55
CA SER A 350 27.61 12.70 -14.76
C SER A 350 28.96 11.98 -14.55
N GLU A 351 30.05 12.70 -14.28
CA GLU A 351 31.42 12.16 -14.32
C GLU A 351 31.65 10.92 -13.46
N ASN A 352 31.13 10.90 -12.22
CA ASN A 352 31.27 9.77 -11.30
C ASN A 352 29.96 8.99 -11.12
N THR A 353 29.15 8.92 -12.17
CA THR A 353 27.86 8.21 -12.17
C THR A 353 27.84 7.15 -13.29
N PRO A 354 26.88 6.20 -13.26
CA PRO A 354 26.66 5.28 -14.37
C PRO A 354 26.39 5.95 -15.73
N PHE A 355 26.14 7.27 -15.74
CA PHE A 355 25.85 8.07 -16.94
C PHE A 355 27.07 8.83 -17.48
N GLN A 356 28.28 8.46 -17.05
CA GLN A 356 29.52 9.10 -17.49
C GLN A 356 29.59 9.18 -19.04
N GLY A 357 29.88 10.37 -19.56
CA GLY A 357 29.98 10.61 -21.01
C GLY A 357 28.66 10.92 -21.71
N LYS A 358 27.50 10.81 -21.03
CA LYS A 358 26.22 11.28 -21.57
C LYS A 358 26.11 12.81 -21.57
N ALA A 359 25.57 13.37 -22.64
CA ALA A 359 25.24 14.78 -22.74
C ALA A 359 24.01 15.08 -21.87
N ILE A 360 24.20 15.76 -20.75
CA ILE A 360 23.09 16.13 -19.86
C ILE A 360 22.40 17.37 -20.42
N GLY A 361 21.08 17.33 -20.60
CA GLY A 361 20.23 18.49 -20.82
C GLY A 361 20.33 19.46 -19.63
N LYS A 362 21.26 20.42 -19.70
CA LYS A 362 21.55 21.33 -18.57
C LYS A 362 20.40 22.26 -18.22
N GLU A 363 19.42 22.41 -19.11
CA GLU A 363 18.22 23.19 -18.87
C GLU A 363 17.11 22.37 -18.22
N ASP A 364 17.26 21.06 -18.04
CA ASP A 364 16.19 20.19 -17.56
C ASP A 364 16.15 20.11 -16.04
N VAL A 365 14.98 19.72 -15.50
CA VAL A 365 14.72 19.53 -14.08
C VAL A 365 14.07 18.17 -13.88
N ILE A 366 14.54 17.41 -12.89
CA ILE A 366 13.90 16.15 -12.49
C ILE A 366 13.15 16.39 -11.18
N LEU A 367 11.86 16.07 -11.17
CA LEU A 367 11.01 16.06 -9.99
C LEU A 367 10.68 14.60 -9.66
N VAL A 368 11.10 14.15 -8.48
CA VAL A 368 10.87 12.80 -7.99
C VAL A 368 9.96 12.87 -6.76
N PHE A 369 8.86 12.13 -6.75
CA PHE A 369 7.99 12.04 -5.57
C PHE A 369 7.75 10.57 -5.18
N ASP A 370 7.47 10.35 -3.88
CA ASP A 370 7.25 9.01 -3.33
C ASP A 370 5.94 8.37 -3.83
N TYR A 371 5.74 7.09 -3.58
CA TYR A 371 4.57 6.37 -4.05
C TYR A 371 3.25 6.95 -3.51
N ALA A 372 2.31 7.24 -4.41
CA ALA A 372 0.90 7.41 -4.09
C ALA A 372 0.22 6.06 -3.84
N PHE A 373 -0.91 6.06 -3.15
CA PHE A 373 -1.69 4.86 -2.86
C PHE A 373 -3.04 4.85 -3.58
N GLY A 374 -3.27 3.87 -4.46
CA GLY A 374 -4.53 3.68 -5.17
C GLY A 374 -5.01 4.93 -5.93
N GLU A 375 -6.26 5.33 -5.68
CA GLU A 375 -6.91 6.50 -6.32
C GLU A 375 -6.15 7.81 -6.07
N GLN A 376 -5.37 7.93 -4.99
CA GLN A 376 -4.54 9.10 -4.70
C GLN A 376 -3.58 9.43 -5.86
N ALA A 377 -3.12 8.42 -6.62
CA ALA A 377 -2.26 8.62 -7.79
C ALA A 377 -2.91 9.54 -8.84
N PHE A 378 -4.24 9.43 -9.03
CA PHE A 378 -4.97 10.32 -9.92
C PHE A 378 -5.02 11.74 -9.34
N GLU A 379 -5.35 11.89 -8.05
CA GLU A 379 -5.47 13.21 -7.41
C GLU A 379 -4.15 13.99 -7.48
N ILE A 380 -3.05 13.35 -7.07
CA ILE A 380 -1.72 13.96 -7.02
C ILE A 380 -1.25 14.37 -8.42
N MET A 381 -1.40 13.48 -9.41
CA MET A 381 -0.99 13.77 -10.77
C MET A 381 -1.89 14.83 -11.43
N ASP A 382 -3.22 14.76 -11.27
CA ASP A 382 -4.13 15.76 -11.86
C ASP A 382 -3.87 17.15 -11.28
N GLU A 383 -3.72 17.27 -9.95
CA GLU A 383 -3.43 18.55 -9.31
C GLU A 383 -2.04 19.10 -9.69
N LEU A 384 -1.03 18.23 -9.77
CA LEU A 384 0.31 18.63 -10.23
C LEU A 384 0.25 19.21 -11.63
N LEU A 385 -0.39 18.51 -12.57
CA LEU A 385 -0.42 18.87 -13.99
C LEU A 385 -1.33 20.06 -14.32
N LYS A 386 -2.15 20.56 -13.38
CA LYS A 386 -2.95 21.78 -13.59
C LYS A 386 -2.07 23.03 -13.76
N PRO A 387 -2.46 23.98 -14.64
CA PRO A 387 -1.84 25.30 -14.70
C PRO A 387 -1.95 26.02 -13.35
N PHE A 388 -1.05 26.95 -13.10
CA PHE A 388 -1.02 27.73 -11.87
C PHE A 388 -0.65 29.18 -12.16
N LYS A 389 -0.93 30.07 -11.21
CA LYS A 389 -0.68 31.50 -11.38
C LYS A 389 0.64 31.90 -10.73
N VAL A 390 1.42 32.72 -11.44
CA VAL A 390 2.58 33.43 -10.92
C VAL A 390 2.34 34.93 -11.15
N GLY A 391 1.89 35.62 -10.10
CA GLY A 391 1.29 36.94 -10.26
C GLY A 391 0.04 36.86 -11.14
N ASP A 392 0.02 37.63 -12.23
CA ASP A 392 -1.08 37.64 -13.21
C ASP A 392 -0.86 36.66 -14.39
N GLU A 393 0.32 36.03 -14.49
CA GLU A 393 0.65 35.07 -15.55
C GLU A 393 0.10 33.69 -15.21
N ILE A 394 -0.62 33.07 -16.16
CA ILE A 394 -0.96 31.63 -16.09
C ILE A 394 0.23 30.85 -16.64
N CYS A 395 0.85 30.05 -15.78
CA CYS A 395 1.98 29.20 -16.13
C CYS A 395 1.53 27.76 -16.34
N PHE A 396 2.01 27.16 -17.42
CA PHE A 396 1.91 25.73 -17.70
C PHE A 396 3.26 25.09 -17.39
N MET A 397 3.26 23.87 -16.83
CA MET A 397 4.51 23.15 -16.60
C MET A 397 5.00 22.53 -17.93
N PRO A 398 6.24 22.79 -18.36
CA PRO A 398 6.79 22.24 -19.60
C PRO A 398 7.24 20.78 -19.40
N VAL A 399 6.29 19.88 -19.14
CA VAL A 399 6.56 18.45 -18.90
C VAL A 399 7.04 17.78 -20.19
N ARG A 400 8.18 17.08 -20.12
CA ARG A 400 8.81 16.31 -21.21
C ARG A 400 8.68 14.81 -21.05
N SER A 401 8.66 14.31 -19.82
CA SER A 401 8.37 12.92 -19.56
C SER A 401 7.76 12.68 -18.19
N ILE A 402 7.04 11.56 -18.08
CA ILE A 402 6.48 11.07 -16.82
C ILE A 402 6.85 9.60 -16.67
N SER A 403 7.52 9.27 -15.57
CA SER A 403 8.01 7.92 -15.29
C SER A 403 7.40 7.39 -14.01
N ILE A 404 6.76 6.23 -14.07
CA ILE A 404 6.15 5.56 -12.92
C ILE A 404 6.89 4.24 -12.70
N MET A 405 7.59 4.16 -11.59
CA MET A 405 8.14 2.90 -11.06
C MET A 405 7.23 2.42 -9.94
N GLY A 406 7.06 1.11 -9.75
CA GLY A 406 6.27 0.59 -8.64
C GLY A 406 6.59 -0.84 -8.25
N LYS A 407 5.99 -1.28 -7.15
CA LYS A 407 5.92 -2.70 -6.78
C LYS A 407 4.64 -3.29 -7.37
N ALA A 408 4.70 -4.53 -7.79
CA ALA A 408 3.54 -5.23 -8.32
C ALA A 408 3.60 -6.73 -7.99
N GLY A 409 2.43 -7.36 -8.00
CA GLY A 409 2.33 -8.82 -8.03
C GLY A 409 2.63 -9.31 -9.45
N ILE A 410 3.53 -10.25 -9.61
CA ILE A 410 3.86 -10.83 -10.92
C ILE A 410 3.00 -12.07 -11.20
N LEU A 411 2.46 -12.16 -12.42
CA LEU A 411 1.72 -13.35 -12.86
C LEU A 411 2.57 -14.24 -13.75
N GLU A 412 3.50 -13.65 -14.51
CA GLU A 412 4.44 -14.35 -15.36
C GLU A 412 5.88 -14.06 -14.91
N GLY A 413 6.49 -14.96 -14.13
CA GLY A 413 7.86 -14.80 -13.62
C GLY A 413 7.99 -15.06 -12.12
N LYS A 414 9.09 -14.61 -11.53
CA LYS A 414 9.39 -14.77 -10.09
C LYS A 414 9.61 -13.43 -9.41
N LYS A 415 9.62 -13.44 -8.07
CA LYS A 415 9.97 -12.29 -7.23
C LYS A 415 11.30 -11.66 -7.69
N GLY A 416 11.33 -10.33 -7.80
CA GLY A 416 12.45 -9.55 -8.32
C GLY A 416 12.43 -9.31 -9.84
N ASP A 417 11.72 -10.10 -10.64
CA ASP A 417 11.61 -9.85 -12.08
C ASP A 417 10.84 -8.54 -12.39
N ILE A 418 10.99 -8.06 -13.62
CA ILE A 418 10.52 -6.75 -14.06
C ILE A 418 9.32 -6.89 -15.01
N MET A 419 8.32 -6.05 -14.82
CA MET A 419 7.12 -5.96 -15.66
C MET A 419 7.09 -4.62 -16.38
N ILE A 420 6.97 -4.66 -17.71
CA ILE A 420 6.93 -3.50 -18.60
C ILE A 420 5.52 -3.43 -19.22
N PRO A 421 4.61 -2.61 -18.69
CA PRO A 421 3.25 -2.55 -19.21
C PRO A 421 3.20 -1.95 -20.62
N THR A 422 2.28 -2.48 -21.43
CA THR A 422 1.80 -1.88 -22.68
C THR A 422 0.42 -1.25 -22.54
N SER A 423 -0.30 -1.62 -21.47
CA SER A 423 -1.59 -1.06 -21.11
C SER A 423 -1.89 -1.27 -19.63
N HIS A 424 -2.81 -0.47 -19.09
CA HIS A 424 -3.44 -0.69 -17.80
C HIS A 424 -4.92 -1.03 -17.99
N ILE A 425 -5.34 -2.17 -17.48
CA ILE A 425 -6.73 -2.64 -17.47
C ILE A 425 -7.30 -2.33 -16.09
N PHE A 426 -8.36 -1.53 -16.01
CA PHE A 426 -8.89 -1.11 -14.72
C PHE A 426 -10.01 -2.05 -14.26
N GLU A 427 -9.73 -2.86 -13.24
CA GLU A 427 -10.66 -3.84 -12.69
C GLU A 427 -11.97 -3.19 -12.24
N GLY A 428 -13.10 -3.83 -12.55
CA GLY A 428 -14.43 -3.38 -12.13
C GLY A 428 -14.95 -2.14 -12.86
N THR A 429 -14.26 -1.68 -13.91
CA THR A 429 -14.72 -0.56 -14.75
C THR A 429 -14.59 -0.89 -16.23
N ALA A 430 -15.14 -0.02 -17.09
CA ALA A 430 -14.93 -0.09 -18.54
C ALA A 430 -13.65 0.66 -18.98
N ASP A 431 -12.97 1.34 -18.07
CA ASP A 431 -11.82 2.19 -18.37
C ASP A 431 -10.57 1.32 -18.62
N ASN A 432 -9.91 1.55 -19.75
CA ASN A 432 -8.70 0.83 -20.13
C ASN A 432 -7.74 1.78 -20.85
N TYR A 433 -6.45 1.70 -20.53
CA TYR A 433 -5.48 2.71 -20.91
C TYR A 433 -4.29 2.10 -21.66
N PRO A 434 -4.34 1.98 -23.00
CA PRO A 434 -3.17 1.66 -23.81
C PRO A 434 -2.25 2.88 -23.96
N PHE A 435 -0.95 2.63 -24.06
CA PHE A 435 0.06 3.66 -24.28
C PHE A 435 1.34 3.08 -24.90
N GLU A 436 2.15 3.96 -25.46
CA GLU A 436 3.51 3.61 -25.90
C GLU A 436 4.47 3.84 -24.72
N ASN A 437 5.08 2.76 -24.25
CA ASN A 437 6.06 2.81 -23.17
C ASN A 437 7.45 3.01 -23.78
N ALA A 438 8.18 4.02 -23.32
CA ALA A 438 9.54 4.29 -23.80
C ALA A 438 10.56 3.23 -23.34
N LEU A 439 10.18 2.42 -22.35
CA LEU A 439 10.90 1.24 -21.92
C LEU A 439 10.49 0.01 -22.74
N SER A 440 11.45 -0.86 -23.04
CA SER A 440 11.22 -2.12 -23.75
C SER A 440 12.04 -3.26 -23.16
N LEU A 441 11.73 -4.50 -23.57
CA LEU A 441 12.49 -5.69 -23.13
C LEU A 441 14.00 -5.60 -23.39
N SER A 442 14.43 -4.90 -24.45
CA SER A 442 15.85 -4.73 -24.76
C SER A 442 16.58 -3.84 -23.75
N ASP A 443 15.85 -3.00 -23.01
CA ASP A 443 16.45 -2.20 -21.93
C ASP A 443 16.81 -3.09 -20.72
N PHE A 444 16.21 -4.28 -20.58
CA PHE A 444 16.36 -5.12 -19.37
C PHE A 444 17.02 -6.46 -19.67
N GLN A 445 18.23 -6.42 -20.24
CA GLN A 445 19.09 -7.59 -20.39
C GLN A 445 19.96 -7.76 -19.12
N ASP A 446 19.66 -8.75 -18.29
CA ASP A 446 20.37 -9.06 -17.04
C ASP A 446 20.44 -10.59 -16.85
N ASP A 447 21.52 -11.09 -16.23
CA ASP A 447 21.73 -12.53 -16.06
C ASP A 447 20.87 -13.14 -14.93
N GLU A 448 20.39 -12.32 -13.98
CA GLU A 448 19.67 -12.78 -12.79
C GLU A 448 18.17 -12.49 -12.85
N LEU A 449 17.81 -11.33 -13.41
CA LEU A 449 16.45 -10.82 -13.49
C LEU A 449 15.90 -10.95 -14.91
N LYS A 450 14.65 -11.41 -15.02
CA LYS A 450 13.92 -11.41 -16.29
C LYS A 450 13.03 -10.18 -16.40
N ALA A 451 12.69 -9.82 -17.63
CA ALA A 451 11.69 -8.80 -17.92
C ALA A 451 10.56 -9.38 -18.78
N PHE A 452 9.33 -8.96 -18.49
CA PHE A 452 8.11 -9.37 -19.18
C PHE A 452 7.37 -8.14 -19.67
N GLN A 453 6.75 -8.24 -20.84
CA GLN A 453 6.04 -7.11 -21.47
C GLN A 453 4.60 -7.53 -21.83
N GLY A 454 3.62 -6.74 -21.42
CA GLY A 454 2.20 -7.07 -21.59
C GLY A 454 1.27 -6.14 -20.81
N SER A 455 0.01 -6.54 -20.67
CA SER A 455 -0.99 -5.75 -19.93
C SER A 455 -0.76 -5.86 -18.42
N MET A 456 -0.97 -4.77 -17.67
CA MET A 456 -1.05 -4.78 -16.21
C MET A 456 -2.49 -4.56 -15.77
N ILE A 457 -2.92 -5.25 -14.72
CA ILE A 457 -4.23 -5.01 -14.11
C ILE A 457 -4.08 -4.00 -12.97
N THR A 458 -4.79 -2.87 -13.06
CA THR A 458 -4.98 -1.98 -11.92
C THR A 458 -6.16 -2.50 -11.11
N VAL A 459 -5.88 -3.15 -9.99
CA VAL A 459 -6.88 -3.74 -9.11
C VAL A 459 -7.39 -2.71 -8.10
N LEU A 460 -8.63 -2.87 -7.67
CA LEU A 460 -9.23 -1.97 -6.69
C LEU A 460 -8.69 -2.23 -5.26
N GLY A 461 -8.11 -3.42 -5.03
CA GLY A 461 -7.42 -3.79 -3.79
C GLY A 461 -6.72 -5.13 -3.92
N THR A 462 -5.44 -5.21 -3.55
CA THR A 462 -4.66 -6.47 -3.61
C THR A 462 -5.21 -7.54 -2.66
N SER A 463 -5.92 -7.14 -1.60
CA SER A 463 -6.53 -8.04 -0.62
C SER A 463 -7.83 -8.70 -1.09
N LEU A 464 -8.25 -8.46 -2.33
CA LEU A 464 -9.47 -9.02 -2.93
C LEU A 464 -9.18 -10.04 -4.02
N GLN A 465 -7.91 -10.34 -4.26
CA GLN A 465 -7.49 -11.19 -5.37
C GLN A 465 -7.43 -12.67 -4.96
N ASN A 466 -7.79 -13.56 -5.87
CA ASN A 466 -7.71 -15.02 -5.70
C ASN A 466 -7.10 -15.69 -6.95
N LYS A 467 -6.72 -16.96 -6.84
CA LYS A 467 -6.10 -17.71 -7.94
C LYS A 467 -6.97 -17.78 -9.20
N ASP A 468 -8.30 -17.87 -9.06
CA ASP A 468 -9.20 -18.02 -10.20
C ASP A 468 -9.25 -16.75 -11.06
N ILE A 469 -9.41 -15.57 -10.45
CA ILE A 469 -9.45 -14.28 -11.17
C ILE A 469 -8.09 -13.92 -11.76
N LEU A 470 -7.01 -14.17 -11.02
CA LEU A 470 -5.65 -13.92 -11.51
C LEU A 470 -5.29 -14.84 -12.68
N SER A 471 -5.64 -16.13 -12.59
CA SER A 471 -5.46 -17.07 -13.69
C SER A 471 -6.28 -16.67 -14.92
N PHE A 472 -7.49 -16.14 -14.72
CA PHE A 472 -8.30 -15.61 -15.81
C PHE A 472 -7.61 -14.43 -16.52
N PHE A 473 -7.09 -13.45 -15.80
CA PHE A 473 -6.37 -12.33 -16.41
C PHE A 473 -5.08 -12.78 -17.11
N MET A 474 -4.37 -13.74 -16.54
CA MET A 474 -3.12 -14.27 -17.12
C MET A 474 -3.35 -15.10 -18.39
N THR A 475 -4.30 -16.05 -18.35
CA THR A 475 -4.40 -17.11 -19.37
C THR A 475 -5.34 -16.78 -20.54
N THR A 476 -6.21 -15.78 -20.39
CA THR A 476 -7.16 -15.39 -21.45
C THR A 476 -6.56 -14.35 -22.40
N SER A 477 -7.39 -13.77 -23.27
CA SER A 477 -6.98 -12.72 -24.20
C SER A 477 -6.40 -11.46 -23.53
N TRP A 478 -6.62 -11.28 -22.23
CA TRP A 478 -6.01 -10.19 -21.45
C TRP A 478 -4.49 -10.29 -21.40
N LYS A 479 -3.95 -11.52 -21.32
CA LYS A 479 -2.50 -11.82 -21.22
C LYS A 479 -1.79 -10.90 -20.22
N ALA A 480 -2.39 -10.75 -19.05
CA ALA A 480 -1.84 -9.88 -18.02
C ALA A 480 -0.55 -10.48 -17.46
N ILE A 481 0.49 -9.66 -17.36
CA ILE A 481 1.80 -10.06 -16.83
C ILE A 481 1.93 -9.80 -15.33
N GLY A 482 1.03 -8.99 -14.77
CA GLY A 482 1.04 -8.58 -13.37
C GLY A 482 -0.15 -7.72 -12.98
N LEU A 483 -0.16 -7.33 -11.70
CA LEU A 483 -1.17 -6.45 -11.13
C LEU A 483 -0.59 -5.47 -10.10
N GLU A 484 -1.22 -4.30 -10.02
CA GLU A 484 -0.84 -3.15 -9.20
C GLU A 484 -2.08 -2.29 -8.90
N MET A 485 -1.97 -1.13 -8.24
CA MET A 485 -3.14 -0.37 -7.76
C MET A 485 -3.23 1.08 -8.28
N GLU A 486 -2.28 1.56 -9.09
CA GLU A 486 -2.12 2.99 -9.39
C GLU A 486 -2.04 3.34 -10.89
N GLY A 487 -1.68 2.39 -11.75
CA GLY A 487 -1.25 2.62 -13.12
C GLY A 487 -2.34 3.23 -13.99
N ALA A 488 -3.56 2.68 -13.94
CA ALA A 488 -4.72 3.27 -14.59
C ALA A 488 -5.02 4.68 -14.07
N HIS A 489 -4.85 4.94 -12.78
CA HIS A 489 -5.07 6.26 -12.17
C HIS A 489 -4.07 7.31 -12.68
N TYR A 490 -2.78 6.97 -12.73
CA TYR A 490 -1.75 7.83 -13.33
C TYR A 490 -2.05 8.08 -14.80
N GLN A 491 -2.29 7.02 -15.57
CA GLN A 491 -2.47 7.14 -17.01
C GLN A 491 -3.74 7.94 -17.36
N LYS A 492 -4.81 7.82 -16.56
CA LYS A 492 -5.98 8.68 -16.64
C LYS A 492 -5.63 10.16 -16.47
N ALA A 493 -4.90 10.53 -15.43
CA ALA A 493 -4.50 11.92 -15.19
C ALA A 493 -3.61 12.46 -16.33
N ILE A 494 -2.63 11.67 -16.76
CA ILE A 494 -1.71 12.03 -17.85
C ILE A 494 -2.47 12.26 -19.16
N GLN A 495 -3.36 11.35 -19.54
CA GLN A 495 -4.14 11.47 -20.78
C GLN A 495 -5.13 12.64 -20.73
N VAL A 496 -5.79 12.87 -19.58
CA VAL A 496 -6.66 14.03 -19.39
C VAL A 496 -5.86 15.32 -19.56
N ALA A 497 -4.69 15.43 -18.92
CA ALA A 497 -3.86 16.64 -18.99
C ALA A 497 -3.26 16.88 -20.40
N SER A 498 -2.78 15.83 -21.06
CA SER A 498 -2.06 15.94 -22.35
C SER A 498 -2.96 15.95 -23.59
N LYS A 499 -4.11 15.26 -23.57
CA LYS A 499 -4.95 15.04 -24.76
C LYS A 499 -6.33 15.69 -24.71
N ILE A 500 -6.84 16.01 -23.51
CA ILE A 500 -8.19 16.57 -23.34
C ILE A 500 -8.12 18.03 -22.90
N ARG A 501 -7.49 18.28 -21.75
CA ARG A 501 -7.37 19.62 -21.17
C ARG A 501 -6.24 20.44 -21.78
N ASN A 502 -5.27 19.78 -22.44
CA ASN A 502 -4.08 20.40 -23.03
C ASN A 502 -3.29 21.26 -22.03
N HIS A 503 -3.20 20.81 -20.78
CA HIS A 503 -2.41 21.45 -19.72
C HIS A 503 -0.91 21.16 -19.85
N ILE A 504 -0.55 20.08 -20.52
CA ILE A 504 0.84 19.72 -20.85
C ILE A 504 0.93 19.32 -22.32
N SER A 505 2.15 19.32 -22.85
CA SER A 505 2.42 18.91 -24.23
C SER A 505 1.92 17.48 -24.49
N PRO A 506 1.25 17.18 -25.61
CA PRO A 506 1.00 15.80 -26.02
C PRO A 506 2.27 15.09 -26.52
N ASP A 507 3.30 15.85 -26.89
CA ASP A 507 4.64 15.37 -27.21
C ASP A 507 5.45 15.21 -25.91
N LEU A 508 5.18 14.11 -25.21
CA LEU A 508 5.90 13.65 -24.02
C LEU A 508 5.99 12.13 -24.07
N PHE A 509 7.06 11.56 -23.51
CA PHE A 509 7.16 10.10 -23.38
C PHE A 509 6.83 9.64 -21.96
N VAL A 510 6.28 8.43 -21.85
CA VAL A 510 6.03 7.79 -20.55
C VAL A 510 6.91 6.57 -20.36
N CYS A 511 7.39 6.38 -19.15
CA CYS A 511 8.09 5.16 -18.74
C CYS A 511 7.30 4.51 -17.62
N TYR A 512 6.82 3.29 -17.83
CA TYR A 512 6.25 2.50 -16.75
C TYR A 512 7.05 1.23 -16.58
N ALA A 513 7.41 0.90 -15.34
CA ALA A 513 8.00 -0.38 -15.01
C ALA A 513 7.74 -0.75 -13.56
N TYR A 514 7.45 -2.03 -13.32
CA TYR A 514 7.21 -2.55 -11.98
C TYR A 514 8.20 -3.68 -11.69
N TYR A 515 8.56 -3.84 -10.42
CA TYR A 515 9.30 -5.02 -9.99
C TYR A 515 8.42 -5.91 -9.10
N ALA A 516 8.60 -7.22 -9.26
CA ALA A 516 7.81 -8.23 -8.59
C ALA A 516 8.10 -8.26 -7.09
N SER A 517 7.13 -7.85 -6.26
CA SER A 517 7.20 -7.97 -4.80
C SER A 517 6.82 -9.35 -4.28
N ASP A 518 5.94 -10.00 -5.02
CA ASP A 518 5.24 -11.22 -4.67
C ASP A 518 4.75 -11.89 -5.96
N ASN A 519 4.45 -13.18 -5.86
CA ASN A 519 3.72 -13.92 -6.90
C ASN A 519 2.41 -14.41 -6.28
N PRO A 520 1.27 -13.75 -6.55
CA PRO A 520 0.01 -14.08 -5.91
C PRO A 520 -0.61 -15.40 -6.40
N LEU A 521 -0.05 -16.04 -7.44
CA LEU A 521 -0.43 -17.39 -7.85
C LEU A 521 0.32 -18.49 -7.08
N GLU A 522 1.45 -18.17 -6.46
CA GLU A 522 2.29 -19.11 -5.71
C GLU A 522 2.00 -19.03 -4.20
N THR A 523 1.51 -20.14 -3.63
CA THR A 523 1.29 -20.26 -2.19
C THR A 523 2.59 -20.03 -1.42
N GLY A 524 2.58 -19.15 -0.42
CA GLY A 524 3.77 -18.79 0.36
C GLY A 524 4.64 -17.69 -0.26
N SER A 525 4.32 -17.23 -1.47
CA SER A 525 4.97 -16.10 -2.15
C SER A 525 4.06 -14.86 -2.22
N THR A 526 3.00 -14.81 -1.40
CA THR A 526 2.00 -13.72 -1.35
C THR A 526 2.45 -12.54 -0.49
N LEU A 527 1.73 -11.41 -0.54
CA LEU A 527 2.01 -10.23 0.30
C LEU A 527 2.05 -10.50 1.83
N SER A 528 1.43 -11.58 2.29
CA SER A 528 1.47 -11.99 3.70
C SER A 528 2.78 -12.70 4.10
N SER A 529 3.58 -13.21 3.14
CA SER A 529 4.80 -13.96 3.44
C SER A 529 6.05 -13.09 3.67
N GLY A 530 5.94 -11.76 3.54
CA GLY A 530 6.98 -10.81 3.94
C GLY A 530 7.51 -9.92 2.81
N GLY A 531 8.28 -8.90 3.17
CA GLY A 531 8.83 -7.93 2.21
C GLY A 531 9.92 -8.53 1.29
N LEU A 532 10.30 -7.79 0.25
CA LEU A 532 11.46 -8.12 -0.59
C LEU A 532 12.79 -8.05 0.16
N GLY A 533 12.91 -7.21 1.19
CA GLY A 533 14.21 -6.95 1.83
C GLY A 533 15.25 -6.49 0.79
N LEU A 534 16.48 -7.02 0.88
CA LEU A 534 17.56 -6.68 -0.04
C LEU A 534 17.36 -7.20 -1.46
N THR A 535 16.56 -8.26 -1.66
CA THR A 535 16.25 -8.77 -3.01
C THR A 535 15.51 -7.77 -3.89
N GLY A 536 14.89 -6.75 -3.28
CA GLY A 536 14.25 -5.64 -4.00
C GLY A 536 15.20 -4.53 -4.44
N VAL A 537 16.45 -4.51 -3.97
CA VAL A 537 17.42 -3.44 -4.29
C VAL A 537 17.78 -3.49 -5.76
N LYS A 538 18.33 -4.61 -6.25
CA LYS A 538 18.73 -4.75 -7.66
C LYS A 538 17.65 -4.30 -8.67
N PRO A 539 16.41 -4.84 -8.65
CA PRO A 539 15.40 -4.45 -9.62
C PRO A 539 14.98 -2.97 -9.52
N THR A 540 14.88 -2.43 -8.30
CA THR A 540 14.57 -1.01 -8.08
C THR A 540 15.59 -0.10 -8.76
N TYR A 541 16.88 -0.39 -8.57
CA TYR A 541 17.95 0.41 -9.16
C TYR A 541 18.12 0.16 -10.66
N LEU A 542 17.86 -1.05 -11.14
CA LEU A 542 17.87 -1.35 -12.58
C LEU A 542 16.79 -0.56 -13.32
N ILE A 543 15.55 -0.52 -12.82
CA ILE A 543 14.47 0.31 -13.40
C ILE A 543 14.85 1.80 -13.34
N THR A 544 15.37 2.26 -12.19
CA THR A 544 15.82 3.65 -12.03
C THR A 544 16.91 4.03 -13.04
N LEU A 545 17.87 3.13 -13.28
CA LEU A 545 18.92 3.31 -14.29
C LEU A 545 18.29 3.54 -15.66
N ARG A 546 17.38 2.66 -16.09
CA ARG A 546 16.77 2.74 -17.43
C ARG A 546 15.91 3.99 -17.59
N ILE A 547 15.15 4.38 -16.56
CA ILE A 547 14.38 5.64 -16.57
C ILE A 547 15.32 6.84 -16.76
N LEU A 548 16.39 6.93 -15.97
CA LEU A 548 17.35 8.03 -16.06
C LEU A 548 18.11 8.01 -17.39
N GLU A 549 18.37 6.83 -17.98
CA GLU A 549 18.95 6.74 -19.32
C GLU A 549 18.04 7.33 -20.38
N LYS A 550 16.70 7.15 -20.31
CA LYS A 550 15.76 7.79 -21.25
C LYS A 550 15.65 9.30 -21.04
N ILE A 551 15.74 9.77 -19.79
CA ILE A 551 15.67 11.20 -19.45
C ILE A 551 16.94 11.95 -19.86
N LEU A 552 18.11 11.35 -19.67
CA LEU A 552 19.41 12.00 -19.91
C LEU A 552 19.95 11.79 -21.34
N ASN A 553 19.14 11.24 -22.25
CA ASN A 553 19.53 10.92 -23.63
C ASN A 553 19.15 12.01 -24.62
#